data_AF-B6V4V6-F1
#
_entry.id   AF-B6V4V6-F1
#
_cell.length_a   1.000
_cell.length_b   1.000
_cell.length_c   1.000
_cell.angle_alpha   90.00
_cell.angle_beta   90.00
_cell.angle_gamma   90.00
#
_symmetry.space_group_name_H-M   'P 1'
#
loop_
_entity.id
_entity.type
_entity.pdbx_description
1 polymer ?
#
loop_
_entity_poly.entity_id
_entity_poly.type
_entity_poly.pdbx_seq_one_letter_code
_entity_poly.pdbx_strand_id
1 'polypeptide(L)'
;FIKNDEPQGNQIFCQMNECIPEVVKAMRACIKETGESKLFSANITADDPAEMIARGKYVLSQFGPLGENTAFLVDGYVSGGTAITVARRNFPAQFLHYHRAGHGAVTSPQTQRGYTAFVHTKISRIIGASGIHVGTMSYGKM
;
A
#
# COMPACT_ATOMS: atom_id res chain seq x y z
N PHE A 1 -8.36 -10.04 -3.87
CA PHE A 1 -7.35 -9.05 -3.47
C PHE A 1 -7.65 -8.64 -2.05
N ILE A 2 -6.64 -8.61 -1.18
CA ILE A 2 -6.72 -8.08 0.19
C ILE A 2 -5.63 -7.01 0.33
N LYS A 3 -5.90 -5.94 1.08
CA LYS A 3 -4.88 -4.96 1.48
C LYS A 3 -4.79 -4.95 3.00
N ASN A 4 -3.62 -4.64 3.54
CA ASN A 4 -3.57 -4.10 4.89
C ASN A 4 -4.45 -2.85 4.95
N ASP A 5 -5.13 -2.67 6.09
CA ASP A 5 -5.67 -1.35 6.41
C ASP A 5 -4.51 -0.37 6.67
N GLU A 6 -4.72 0.94 6.48
CA GLU A 6 -3.58 1.87 6.47
C GLU A 6 -2.68 1.87 7.73
N PRO A 7 -3.19 1.65 8.96
CA PRO A 7 -2.32 1.70 10.12
C PRO A 7 -1.63 0.35 10.41
N GLN A 8 -2.02 -0.74 9.74
CA GLN A 8 -1.48 -2.07 10.04
C GLN A 8 -0.02 -2.17 9.59
N GLY A 9 0.88 -2.63 10.48
CA GLY A 9 2.29 -2.76 10.19
C GLY A 9 3.00 -3.69 11.15
N ASN A 10 3.56 -3.14 12.23
CA ASN A 10 4.38 -3.88 13.20
C ASN A 10 4.00 -3.56 14.66
N GLN A 11 2.70 -3.52 14.95
CA GLN A 11 2.21 -3.33 16.31
C GLN A 11 2.63 -4.51 17.21
N ILE A 12 2.84 -4.25 18.50
CA ILE A 12 3.32 -5.25 19.47
C ILE A 12 2.42 -6.50 19.60
N PHE A 13 1.14 -6.39 19.25
CA PHE A 13 0.16 -7.48 19.31
C PHE A 13 -0.05 -8.17 17.95
N CYS A 14 0.60 -7.69 16.88
CA CYS A 14 0.51 -8.24 15.54
C CYS A 14 1.78 -7.85 14.78
N GLN A 15 2.89 -8.48 15.16
CA GLN A 15 4.19 -8.14 14.60
C GLN A 15 4.31 -8.60 13.15
N MET A 16 4.97 -7.82 12.31
CA MET A 16 5.09 -8.12 10.87
C MET A 16 5.81 -9.45 10.62
N ASN A 17 6.80 -9.78 11.46
CA ASN A 17 7.55 -11.02 11.36
C ASN A 17 6.70 -12.27 11.64
N GLU A 18 5.58 -12.14 12.34
CA GLU A 18 4.63 -13.23 12.62
C GLU A 18 3.44 -13.20 11.65
N CYS A 19 2.90 -12.01 11.37
CA CYS A 19 1.68 -11.83 10.58
C CYS A 19 1.88 -12.14 9.09
N ILE A 20 2.97 -11.67 8.48
CA ILE A 20 3.20 -11.89 7.04
C ILE A 20 3.34 -13.38 6.69
N PRO A 21 4.07 -14.22 7.45
CA PRO A 21 4.07 -15.67 7.23
C PRO A 21 2.67 -16.30 7.28
N GLU A 22 1.82 -15.89 8.22
CA GLU A 22 0.44 -16.40 8.31
C GLU A 22 -0.42 -15.94 7.12
N VAL A 23 -0.22 -14.73 6.59
CA VAL A 23 -0.85 -14.27 5.33
C VAL A 23 -0.43 -15.15 4.15
N VAL A 24 0.87 -15.47 4.02
CA VAL A 24 1.38 -16.33 2.95
C VAL A 24 0.80 -17.75 3.05
N LYS A 25 0.73 -18.30 4.26
CA LYS A 25 0.12 -19.60 4.54
C LYS A 25 -1.37 -19.62 4.18
N ALA A 26 -2.13 -18.60 4.57
CA ALA A 26 -3.54 -18.47 4.20
C ALA A 26 -3.72 -18.33 2.68
N MET A 27 -2.89 -17.52 2.03
CA MET A 27 -2.90 -17.37 0.56
C MET A 27 -2.69 -18.72 -0.13
N ARG A 28 -1.68 -19.50 0.28
CA ARG A 28 -1.41 -20.83 -0.29
C ARG A 28 -2.59 -21.79 -0.09
N ALA A 29 -3.21 -21.78 1.08
CA ALA A 29 -4.40 -22.58 1.36
C ALA A 29 -5.55 -22.20 0.40
N CYS A 30 -5.85 -20.91 0.25
CA CYS A 30 -6.90 -20.44 -0.65
C CYS A 30 -6.59 -20.73 -2.13
N ILE A 31 -5.34 -20.58 -2.57
CA ILE A 31 -4.94 -20.93 -3.95
C ILE A 31 -5.13 -22.43 -4.19
N LYS A 32 -4.71 -23.28 -3.23
CA LYS A 32 -4.88 -24.73 -3.32
C LYS A 32 -6.36 -25.14 -3.39
N GLU A 33 -7.20 -24.52 -2.57
CA GLU A 33 -8.63 -24.84 -2.51
C GLU A 33 -9.38 -24.37 -3.77
N THR A 34 -9.06 -23.18 -4.26
CA THR A 34 -9.84 -22.55 -5.34
C THR A 34 -9.24 -22.75 -6.74
N GLY A 35 -7.97 -23.11 -6.85
CA GLY A 35 -7.24 -23.15 -8.12
C GLY A 35 -6.93 -21.78 -8.72
N GLU A 36 -7.28 -20.68 -8.02
CA GLU A 36 -7.14 -19.32 -8.51
C GLU A 36 -6.04 -18.55 -7.77
N SER A 37 -5.31 -17.71 -8.50
CA SER A 37 -4.35 -16.77 -7.91
C SER A 37 -5.04 -15.76 -7.01
N LYS A 38 -4.41 -15.46 -5.86
CA LYS A 38 -4.87 -14.42 -4.93
C LYS A 38 -3.81 -13.33 -4.84
N LEU A 39 -4.19 -12.14 -4.35
CA LEU A 39 -3.32 -10.97 -4.28
C LEU A 39 -3.38 -10.33 -2.89
N PHE A 40 -2.24 -9.87 -2.39
CA PHE A 40 -2.13 -9.13 -1.13
C PHE A 40 -1.34 -7.83 -1.30
N SER A 41 -1.80 -6.75 -0.68
CA SER A 41 -1.10 -5.45 -0.67
C SER A 41 -0.60 -5.16 0.74
N ALA A 42 0.70 -5.38 0.96
CA ALA A 42 1.35 -5.22 2.26
C ALA A 42 1.70 -3.75 2.52
N ASN A 43 1.36 -3.22 3.71
CA ASN A 43 1.76 -1.88 4.09
C ASN A 43 3.24 -1.84 4.47
N ILE A 44 4.02 -1.03 3.76
CA ILE A 44 5.45 -0.83 4.04
C ILE A 44 5.77 0.59 4.51
N THR A 45 4.75 1.41 4.81
CA THR A 45 4.92 2.80 5.24
C THR A 45 5.75 2.89 6.51
N ALA A 46 6.80 3.70 6.48
CA ALA A 46 7.61 4.08 7.62
C ALA A 46 8.29 5.43 7.34
N ASP A 47 8.66 6.16 8.39
CA ASP A 47 9.37 7.44 8.25
C ASP A 47 10.80 7.23 7.72
N ASP A 48 11.47 6.18 8.20
CA ASP A 48 12.81 5.81 7.77
C ASP A 48 12.76 5.03 6.43
N PRO A 49 13.39 5.54 5.35
CA PRO A 49 13.51 4.80 4.10
C PRO A 49 14.16 3.42 4.26
N ALA A 50 15.10 3.26 5.19
CA ALA A 50 15.74 1.98 5.46
C ALA A 50 14.72 0.95 5.99
N GLU A 51 13.80 1.38 6.86
CA GLU A 51 12.71 0.54 7.36
C GLU A 51 11.73 0.17 6.25
N MET A 52 11.36 1.10 5.36
CA MET A 52 10.51 0.77 4.20
C MET A 52 11.16 -0.30 3.31
N ILE A 53 12.46 -0.16 3.05
CA ILE A 53 13.23 -1.12 2.25
C ILE A 53 13.34 -2.46 2.98
N ALA A 54 13.58 -2.44 4.30
CA ALA A 54 13.63 -3.66 5.12
C ALA A 54 12.30 -4.42 5.09
N ARG A 55 11.17 -3.72 5.28
CA ARG A 55 9.82 -4.30 5.18
C ARG A 55 9.55 -4.88 3.80
N GLY A 56 9.84 -4.14 2.73
CA GLY A 56 9.63 -4.63 1.37
C GLY A 56 10.46 -5.87 1.06
N LYS A 57 11.74 -5.88 1.42
CA LYS A 57 12.61 -7.07 1.28
C LYS A 57 12.12 -8.24 2.12
N TYR A 58 11.70 -7.99 3.36
CA TYR A 58 11.15 -9.01 4.25
C TYR A 58 9.89 -9.64 3.65
N VAL A 59 8.92 -8.83 3.23
CA VAL A 59 7.69 -9.32 2.60
C VAL A 59 8.00 -10.18 1.38
N LEU A 60 8.86 -9.73 0.46
CA LEU A 60 9.24 -10.55 -0.70
C LEU A 60 9.93 -11.85 -0.31
N SER A 61 10.78 -11.84 0.72
CA SER A 61 11.43 -13.05 1.21
C SER A 61 10.43 -14.09 1.75
N GLN A 62 9.35 -13.64 2.38
CA GLN A 62 8.30 -14.52 2.91
C GLN A 62 7.38 -15.05 1.80
N PHE A 63 7.03 -14.20 0.83
CA PHE A 63 6.21 -14.62 -0.31
C PHE A 63 6.97 -15.58 -1.24
N GLY A 64 8.28 -15.40 -1.39
CA GLY A 64 9.13 -16.27 -2.20
C GLY A 64 8.59 -16.41 -3.64
N PRO A 65 8.25 -17.62 -4.11
CA PRO A 65 7.65 -17.82 -5.44
C PRO A 65 6.34 -17.06 -5.68
N LEU A 66 5.63 -16.65 -4.62
CA LEU A 66 4.41 -15.84 -4.71
C LEU A 66 4.71 -14.32 -4.72
N GLY A 67 5.96 -13.92 -4.96
CA GLY A 67 6.35 -12.49 -4.96
C GLY A 67 5.49 -11.64 -5.90
N GLU A 68 5.13 -12.16 -7.08
CA GLU A 68 4.26 -11.47 -8.05
C GLU A 68 2.82 -11.28 -7.54
N ASN A 69 2.40 -12.07 -6.55
CA ASN A 69 1.08 -11.94 -5.92
C ASN A 69 1.03 -10.81 -4.87
N THR A 70 2.11 -10.05 -4.72
CA THR A 70 2.24 -9.00 -3.71
C THR A 70 2.29 -7.61 -4.35
N ALA A 71 1.59 -6.68 -3.72
CA ALA A 71 1.71 -5.25 -3.95
C ALA A 71 2.25 -4.57 -2.69
N PHE A 72 2.83 -3.38 -2.83
CA PHE A 72 3.23 -2.56 -1.70
C PHE A 72 2.32 -1.36 -1.54
N LEU A 73 1.67 -1.29 -0.38
CA LEU A 73 0.89 -0.15 0.05
C LEU A 73 1.79 0.87 0.75
N VAL A 74 1.65 2.13 0.35
CA VAL A 74 2.30 3.28 1.00
C VAL A 74 1.29 4.40 1.18
N ASP A 75 1.19 4.94 2.40
CA ASP A 75 0.34 6.08 2.71
C ASP A 75 0.97 7.40 2.23
N GLY A 76 0.95 7.63 0.92
CA GLY A 76 1.73 8.69 0.29
C GLY A 76 1.33 10.13 0.67
N TYR A 77 0.10 10.36 1.16
CA TYR A 77 -0.28 11.70 1.62
C TYR A 77 0.40 12.05 2.96
N VAL A 78 0.31 11.17 3.97
CA VAL A 78 0.90 11.42 5.30
C VAL A 78 2.42 11.17 5.33
N SER A 79 2.92 10.17 4.61
CA SER A 79 4.38 9.88 4.52
C SER A 79 5.12 10.70 3.46
N GLY A 80 4.36 11.42 2.62
CA GLY A 80 4.89 12.32 1.59
C GLY A 80 5.36 11.63 0.31
N GLY A 81 5.59 12.45 -0.74
CA GLY A 81 6.01 11.97 -2.06
C GLY A 81 7.37 11.26 -2.07
N THR A 82 8.24 11.53 -1.08
CA THR A 82 9.52 10.85 -0.92
C THR A 82 9.32 9.37 -0.58
N ALA A 83 8.41 9.01 0.32
CA ALA A 83 8.12 7.62 0.67
C ALA A 83 7.60 6.82 -0.54
N ILE A 84 6.75 7.44 -1.37
CA ILE A 84 6.29 6.85 -2.63
C ILE A 84 7.47 6.61 -3.58
N THR A 85 8.40 7.55 -3.67
CA THR A 85 9.59 7.43 -4.52
C THR A 85 10.55 6.36 -3.99
N VAL A 86 10.68 6.21 -2.67
CA VAL A 86 11.46 5.13 -2.03
C VAL A 86 10.93 3.78 -2.49
N ALA A 87 9.62 3.53 -2.35
CA ALA A 87 9.02 2.28 -2.81
C ALA A 87 9.16 2.10 -4.33
N ARG A 88 8.85 3.13 -5.12
CA ARG A 88 8.89 3.09 -6.59
C ARG A 88 10.26 2.74 -7.15
N ARG A 89 11.34 3.27 -6.56
CA ARG A 89 12.71 3.10 -7.06
C ARG A 89 13.38 1.83 -6.55
N ASN A 90 13.05 1.39 -5.32
CA ASN A 90 13.64 0.17 -4.75
C ASN A 90 12.88 -1.10 -5.16
N PHE A 91 11.59 -1.00 -5.47
CA PHE A 91 10.75 -2.14 -5.85
C PHE A 91 9.98 -1.89 -7.16
N PRO A 92 10.66 -1.55 -8.27
CA PRO A 92 10.00 -1.12 -9.50
C PRO A 92 9.15 -2.21 -10.18
N ALA A 93 9.40 -3.49 -9.86
CA ALA A 93 8.66 -4.64 -10.36
C ALA A 93 7.41 -4.98 -9.52
N GLN A 94 7.25 -4.38 -8.33
CA GLN A 94 6.10 -4.61 -7.46
C GLN A 94 5.05 -3.53 -7.71
N PHE A 95 3.78 -3.89 -7.71
CA PHE A 95 2.69 -2.93 -7.87
C PHE A 95 2.70 -1.94 -6.70
N LEU A 96 2.82 -0.64 -6.98
CA LEU A 96 2.84 0.42 -5.98
C LEU A 96 1.43 0.96 -5.75
N HIS A 97 0.85 0.55 -4.63
CA HIS A 97 -0.48 0.94 -4.18
C HIS A 97 -0.40 2.20 -3.30
N TYR A 98 -0.76 3.35 -3.87
CA TYR A 98 -0.83 4.61 -3.15
C TYR A 98 -2.13 4.67 -2.33
N HIS A 99 -1.98 4.65 -1.01
CA HIS A 99 -3.06 4.98 -0.08
C HIS A 99 -3.01 6.46 0.30
N ARG A 100 -4.16 7.12 0.41
CA ARG A 100 -4.25 8.59 0.52
C ARG A 100 -4.76 9.08 1.86
N ALA A 101 -4.64 8.30 2.94
CA ALA A 101 -5.10 8.69 4.27
C ALA A 101 -4.66 10.12 4.63
N GLY A 102 -5.57 10.93 5.18
CA GLY A 102 -5.34 12.34 5.51
C GLY A 102 -5.63 13.35 4.40
N HIS A 103 -5.78 12.92 3.13
CA HIS A 103 -5.95 13.84 2.00
C HIS A 103 -7.15 14.82 2.14
N GLY A 104 -8.21 14.40 2.83
CA GLY A 104 -9.43 15.19 3.04
C GLY A 104 -9.18 16.56 3.68
N ALA A 105 -8.08 16.73 4.43
CA ALA A 105 -7.71 18.01 5.02
C ALA A 105 -7.56 19.12 3.98
N VAL A 106 -7.10 18.79 2.76
CA VAL A 106 -6.90 19.77 1.66
C VAL A 106 -7.78 19.51 0.45
N THR A 107 -8.22 18.26 0.21
CA THR A 107 -8.98 17.93 -0.99
C THR A 107 -10.50 18.01 -0.81
N SER A 108 -10.99 18.17 0.43
CA SER A 108 -12.42 18.31 0.70
C SER A 108 -12.97 19.56 -0.01
N PRO A 109 -14.17 19.50 -0.63
CA PRO A 109 -14.81 20.69 -1.20
C PRO A 109 -15.09 21.80 -0.17
N GLN A 110 -15.14 21.46 1.13
CA GLN A 110 -15.26 22.44 2.20
C GLN A 110 -13.98 23.27 2.36
N THR A 111 -12.81 22.70 2.06
CA THR A 111 -11.52 23.36 2.22
C THR A 111 -11.22 24.26 1.02
N GLN A 112 -11.13 25.57 1.26
CA GLN A 112 -10.85 26.58 0.23
C GLN A 112 -9.34 26.81 -0.01
N ARG A 113 -8.50 25.82 0.29
CA ARG A 113 -7.02 25.91 0.24
C ARG A 113 -6.41 24.57 -0.18
N GLY A 114 -5.17 24.59 -0.64
CA GLY A 114 -4.47 23.38 -1.08
C GLY A 114 -4.79 23.03 -2.53
N TYR A 115 -5.30 21.82 -2.77
CA TYR A 115 -5.57 21.31 -4.12
C TYR A 115 -6.68 20.26 -4.10
N THR A 116 -7.31 20.04 -5.26
CA THR A 116 -8.40 19.07 -5.39
C THR A 116 -7.90 17.63 -5.42
N ALA A 117 -8.80 16.67 -5.15
CA ALA A 117 -8.49 15.24 -5.30
C ALA A 117 -8.05 14.89 -6.72
N PHE A 118 -8.55 15.58 -7.74
CA PHE A 118 -8.14 15.43 -9.13
C PHE A 118 -6.67 15.81 -9.36
N VAL A 119 -6.22 16.93 -8.78
CA VAL A 119 -4.80 17.31 -8.83
C VAL A 119 -3.95 16.27 -8.11
N HIS A 120 -4.40 15.79 -6.94
CA HIS A 120 -3.69 14.80 -6.15
C HIS A 120 -3.46 13.49 -6.93
N THR A 121 -4.48 12.95 -7.60
CA THR A 121 -4.36 11.73 -8.41
C THR A 121 -3.51 11.92 -9.67
N LYS A 122 -3.50 13.12 -10.25
CA LYS A 122 -2.60 13.43 -11.38
C LYS A 122 -1.13 13.46 -10.94
N ILE A 123 -0.85 14.04 -9.77
CA ILE A 123 0.51 14.04 -9.18
C ILE A 123 0.93 12.60 -8.83
N SER A 124 0.05 11.78 -8.25
CA SER A 124 0.38 10.39 -7.90
C SER A 124 0.83 9.56 -9.11
N ARG A 125 0.24 9.82 -10.29
CA ARG A 125 0.70 9.23 -11.55
C ARG A 125 2.12 9.65 -11.91
N ILE A 126 2.46 10.93 -11.76
CA ILE A 126 3.79 11.48 -12.09
C ILE A 126 4.87 10.86 -11.20
N ILE A 127 4.60 10.72 -9.90
CA ILE A 127 5.56 10.13 -8.94
C ILE A 127 5.58 8.59 -8.98
N GLY A 128 4.82 7.97 -9.89
CA GLY A 128 4.96 6.57 -10.25
C GLY A 128 4.08 5.58 -9.48
N ALA A 129 2.98 6.02 -8.85
CA ALA A 129 2.01 5.09 -8.29
C ALA A 129 1.41 4.19 -9.40
N SER A 130 1.30 2.88 -9.13
CA SER A 130 0.65 1.93 -10.03
C SER A 130 -0.87 2.01 -9.92
N GLY A 131 -1.38 2.28 -8.71
CA GLY A 131 -2.80 2.54 -8.43
C GLY A 131 -2.97 3.47 -7.23
N ILE A 132 -4.03 4.26 -7.23
CA ILE A 132 -4.38 5.17 -6.14
C ILE A 132 -5.88 5.09 -5.84
N HIS A 133 -6.24 5.22 -4.56
CA HIS A 133 -7.64 5.41 -4.16
C HIS A 133 -8.22 6.69 -4.78
N VAL A 134 -9.30 6.57 -5.55
CA VAL A 134 -9.98 7.72 -6.19
C VAL A 134 -11.24 8.19 -5.44
N GLY A 135 -11.72 7.39 -4.49
CA GLY A 135 -12.98 7.63 -3.77
C GLY A 135 -14.13 6.87 -4.41
N THR A 136 -15.30 6.90 -3.75
CA THR A 136 -16.47 6.15 -4.22
C THR A 136 -17.38 6.96 -5.15
N MET A 137 -16.96 8.17 -5.52
CA MET A 137 -17.78 9.11 -6.32
C MET A 137 -19.18 9.32 -5.72
N SER A 138 -19.23 9.45 -4.38
CA SER A 138 -20.45 9.64 -3.58
C SER A 138 -21.36 8.42 -3.41
N TYR A 139 -20.94 7.22 -3.84
CA TYR A 139 -21.71 5.98 -3.65
C TYR A 139 -21.39 5.22 -2.35
N GLY A 140 -20.40 5.68 -1.59
CA GLY A 140 -20.00 5.11 -0.31
C GLY A 140 -19.82 6.17 0.78
N LYS A 141 -19.11 5.83 1.85
CA LYS A 141 -18.96 6.69 3.03
C LYS A 141 -18.07 7.94 2.83
N MET A 142 -17.27 7.98 1.76
CA MET A 142 -16.35 9.07 1.38
C MET A 142 -16.26 9.22 -0.14
#